data_AF-A0A1H0VAC7-F1
#
_entry.id   AF-A0A1H0VAC7-F1
#
_cell.length_a   1.000
_cell.length_b   1.000
_cell.length_c   1.000
_cell.angle_alpha   90.00
_cell.angle_beta   90.00
_cell.angle_gamma   90.00
#
_symmetry.space_group_name_H-M   'P 1'
#
loop_
_entity.id
_entity.type
_entity.pdbx_description
1 polymer ?
#
loop_
_entity_poly.entity_id
_entity_poly.type
_entity_poly.pdbx_seq_one_letter_code
_entity_poly.pdbx_strand_id
1 'polypeptide(L)'
;KLDAIGAKLGDIRSSSQNYHINDNENVMTLRKQIVDAQVELVGLRERYTEEHPSIITAKEKIAALQKKLAEEVNAVVASKYTTINPTQAAMIAEQANAQVSMAVAKASEEAIQARKAEKEKELEGFPKDVLEYLNLQRDTGIKEQIYTNLIKQAEENKLKEAMESMDIQIVDMANLPDEDRPAFPKKILIAALGMIIGSLIGFCYSFKLYRKEEKK
;
A
#
# COMPACT_ATOMS: atom_id res chain seq x y z
N LYS A 1 12.81 50.74 9.62
CA LYS A 1 13.23 49.45 8.99
C LYS A 1 12.22 48.33 9.23
N LEU A 2 11.53 48.29 10.38
CA LEU A 2 10.50 47.27 10.67
C LEU A 2 9.20 47.48 9.88
N ASP A 3 8.79 48.73 9.65
CA ASP A 3 7.57 49.04 8.87
C ASP A 3 7.67 48.63 7.40
N ALA A 4 8.87 48.71 6.80
CA ALA A 4 9.12 48.27 5.43
C ALA A 4 9.07 46.74 5.26
N ILE A 5 9.38 46.00 6.34
CA ILE A 5 9.29 44.53 6.37
C ILE A 5 7.83 44.12 6.54
N GLY A 6 7.07 44.82 7.39
CA GLY A 6 5.62 44.62 7.56
C GLY A 6 4.82 44.92 6.30
N ALA A 7 5.16 46.01 5.59
CA ALA A 7 4.55 46.37 4.30
C ALA A 7 4.84 45.31 3.22
N LYS A 8 6.10 44.85 3.11
CA LYS A 8 6.45 43.75 2.20
C LYS A 8 5.73 42.43 2.55
N LEU A 9 5.55 42.13 3.84
CA LEU A 9 4.78 40.94 4.27
C LEU A 9 3.29 41.05 3.94
N GLY A 10 2.71 42.25 4.08
CA GLY A 10 1.33 42.55 3.69
C GLY A 10 1.11 42.43 2.19
N ASP A 11 2.04 42.96 1.38
CA ASP A 11 2.02 42.83 -0.07
C ASP A 11 2.14 41.37 -0.53
N ILE A 12 2.98 40.56 0.13
CA ILE A 12 3.13 39.12 -0.17
C ILE A 12 1.83 38.36 0.14
N ARG A 13 1.16 38.67 1.25
CA ARG A 13 -0.10 38.03 1.65
C ARG A 13 -1.29 38.45 0.78
N SER A 14 -1.35 39.73 0.40
CA SER A 14 -2.38 40.25 -0.52
C SER A 14 -2.18 39.71 -1.94
N SER A 15 -0.92 39.60 -2.36
CA SER A 15 -0.53 38.98 -3.62
C SER A 15 -0.90 37.49 -3.65
N SER A 16 -0.60 36.74 -2.58
CA SER A 16 -0.86 35.28 -2.54
C SER A 16 -2.34 34.91 -2.55
N GLN A 17 -3.24 35.80 -2.10
CA GLN A 17 -4.69 35.56 -2.14
C GLN A 17 -5.33 35.76 -3.52
N ASN A 18 -4.67 36.44 -4.46
CA ASN A 18 -5.23 36.80 -5.77
C ASN A 18 -4.60 36.06 -6.97
N TYR A 19 -3.85 35.00 -6.74
CA TYR A 19 -3.20 34.28 -7.84
C TYR A 19 -4.04 33.10 -8.31
N HIS A 20 -4.95 33.39 -9.25
CA HIS A 20 -5.72 32.39 -9.96
C HIS A 20 -4.81 31.62 -10.93
N ILE A 21 -4.13 30.58 -10.44
CA ILE A 21 -3.53 29.54 -11.30
C ILE A 21 -4.62 28.94 -12.22
N ASN A 22 -5.87 29.00 -11.76
CA ASN A 22 -7.07 28.63 -12.50
C ASN A 22 -7.36 29.51 -13.74
N ASP A 23 -6.83 30.73 -13.82
CA ASP A 23 -7.07 31.67 -14.94
C ASP A 23 -5.93 31.65 -15.97
N ASN A 24 -4.87 30.87 -15.74
CA ASN A 24 -3.82 30.73 -16.73
C ASN A 24 -4.37 29.96 -17.93
N GLU A 25 -4.41 30.63 -19.09
CA GLU A 25 -4.95 30.11 -20.35
C GLU A 25 -4.33 28.76 -20.76
N ASN A 26 -3.03 28.56 -20.50
CA ASN A 26 -2.35 27.29 -20.77
C ASN A 26 -2.85 26.18 -19.83
N VAL A 27 -3.03 26.48 -18.55
CA VAL A 27 -3.52 25.54 -17.52
C VAL A 27 -4.98 25.16 -17.82
N MET A 28 -5.81 26.13 -18.21
CA MET A 28 -7.20 25.89 -18.61
C MET A 28 -7.28 25.01 -19.86
N THR A 29 -6.46 25.29 -20.86
CA THR A 29 -6.41 24.51 -22.11
C THR A 29 -5.96 23.08 -21.85
N LEU A 30 -4.91 22.88 -21.04
CA LEU A 30 -4.42 21.54 -20.67
C LEU A 30 -5.47 20.78 -19.85
N ARG A 31 -6.17 21.42 -18.91
CA ARG A 31 -7.27 20.80 -18.17
C ARG A 31 -8.39 20.35 -19.10
N LYS A 32 -8.80 21.20 -20.04
CA LYS A 32 -9.82 20.84 -21.04
C LYS A 32 -9.39 19.62 -21.86
N GLN A 33 -8.15 19.61 -22.34
CA GLN A 33 -7.60 18.47 -23.08
C GLN A 33 -7.57 17.18 -22.27
N ILE A 34 -7.31 17.25 -20.96
CA ILE A 34 -7.37 16.08 -20.06
C ILE A 34 -8.80 15.57 -19.92
N VAL A 35 -9.76 16.48 -19.73
CA VAL A 35 -11.18 16.12 -19.63
C VAL A 35 -11.65 15.47 -20.94
N ASP A 36 -11.35 16.07 -22.09
CA ASP A 36 -11.70 15.52 -23.40
C ASP A 36 -11.07 14.13 -23.62
N ALA A 37 -9.80 13.94 -23.25
CA ALA A 37 -9.12 12.65 -23.33
C ALA A 37 -9.69 11.61 -22.34
N GLN A 38 -10.18 12.02 -21.17
CA GLN A 38 -10.88 11.12 -20.25
C GLN A 38 -12.24 10.69 -20.79
N VAL A 39 -12.97 11.59 -21.43
CA VAL A 39 -14.23 11.26 -22.11
C VAL A 39 -13.99 10.28 -23.26
N GLU A 40 -12.92 10.48 -24.03
CA GLU A 40 -12.46 9.57 -25.09
C GLU A 40 -12.16 8.17 -24.51
N LEU A 41 -11.40 8.10 -23.40
CA LEU A 41 -11.09 6.85 -22.71
C LEU A 41 -12.34 6.11 -22.22
N VAL A 42 -13.31 6.83 -21.65
CA VAL A 42 -14.59 6.24 -21.21
C VAL A 42 -15.36 5.67 -22.40
N GLY A 43 -15.37 6.37 -23.55
CA GLY A 43 -15.97 5.85 -24.78
C GLY A 43 -15.25 4.61 -25.33
N LEU A 44 -13.92 4.54 -25.21
CA LEU A 44 -13.15 3.37 -25.60
C LEU A 44 -13.42 2.17 -24.68
N ARG A 45 -13.53 2.39 -23.37
CA ARG A 45 -13.86 1.35 -22.38
C ARG A 45 -15.23 0.72 -22.54
N GLU A 46 -16.15 1.41 -23.21
CA GLU A 46 -17.46 0.87 -23.56
C GLU A 46 -17.36 -0.24 -24.63
N ARG A 47 -16.32 -0.21 -25.48
CA ARG A 47 -16.17 -1.09 -26.64
C ARG A 47 -14.99 -2.05 -26.56
N TYR A 48 -13.99 -1.73 -25.74
CA TYR A 48 -12.71 -2.41 -25.69
C TYR A 48 -12.33 -2.78 -24.26
N THR A 49 -11.62 -3.90 -24.09
CA THR A 49 -11.08 -4.36 -22.81
C THR A 49 -9.83 -3.56 -22.42
N GLU A 50 -9.47 -3.55 -21.13
CA GLU A 50 -8.34 -2.77 -20.59
C GLU A 50 -6.98 -3.05 -21.25
N GLU A 51 -6.84 -4.18 -21.97
CA GLU A 51 -5.62 -4.60 -22.69
C GLU A 51 -5.57 -4.11 -24.15
N HIS A 52 -6.63 -3.49 -24.66
CA HIS A 52 -6.66 -3.06 -26.06
C HIS A 52 -5.71 -1.88 -26.30
N PRO A 53 -4.92 -1.87 -27.41
CA PRO A 53 -3.92 -0.83 -27.68
C PRO A 53 -4.46 0.60 -27.63
N SER A 54 -5.71 0.82 -28.05
CA SER A 54 -6.35 2.14 -27.99
C SER A 54 -6.57 2.67 -26.56
N ILE A 55 -6.82 1.78 -25.59
CA ILE A 55 -6.99 2.17 -24.18
C ILE A 55 -5.63 2.49 -23.57
N ILE A 56 -4.59 1.71 -23.90
CA ILE A 56 -3.23 1.94 -23.43
C ILE A 56 -2.72 3.30 -23.92
N THR A 57 -2.83 3.56 -25.23
CA THR A 57 -2.44 4.84 -25.82
C THR A 57 -3.24 6.03 -25.28
N ALA A 58 -4.55 5.86 -25.04
CA ALA A 58 -5.37 6.89 -24.39
C ALA A 58 -4.93 7.19 -22.95
N LYS A 59 -4.59 6.15 -22.16
CA LYS A 59 -4.04 6.32 -20.81
C LYS A 59 -2.68 7.02 -20.82
N GLU A 60 -1.79 6.63 -21.73
CA GLU A 60 -0.48 7.26 -21.91
C GLU A 60 -0.63 8.75 -22.29
N LYS A 61 -1.57 9.07 -23.17
CA LYS A 61 -1.91 10.45 -23.56
C LYS A 61 -2.38 11.27 -22.35
N ILE A 62 -3.26 10.72 -21.51
CA ILE A 62 -3.71 11.38 -20.27
C ILE A 62 -2.53 11.60 -19.32
N ALA A 63 -1.69 10.59 -19.10
CA ALA A 63 -0.53 10.71 -18.23
C ALA A 63 0.47 11.78 -18.74
N ALA A 64 0.69 11.85 -20.05
CA ALA A 64 1.53 12.87 -20.67
C ALA A 64 0.94 14.28 -20.50
N LEU A 65 -0.38 14.44 -20.65
CA LEU A 65 -1.06 15.72 -20.45
C LEU A 65 -1.04 16.16 -18.98
N GLN A 66 -1.23 15.23 -18.04
CA GLN A 66 -1.11 15.50 -16.60
C GLN A 66 0.31 15.93 -16.21
N LYS A 67 1.33 15.29 -16.79
CA LYS A 67 2.73 15.68 -16.58
C LYS A 67 3.00 17.10 -17.09
N LYS A 68 2.55 17.42 -18.30
CA LYS A 68 2.66 18.78 -18.86
C LYS A 68 1.93 19.83 -18.02
N LEU A 69 0.75 19.48 -17.49
CA LEU A 69 0.01 20.35 -16.59
C LEU A 69 0.77 20.62 -15.29
N ALA A 70 1.36 19.58 -14.69
CA ALA A 70 2.18 19.72 -13.49
C ALA A 70 3.44 20.56 -13.75
N GLU A 71 4.09 20.38 -14.90
CA GLU A 71 5.23 21.20 -15.33
C GLU A 71 4.84 22.67 -15.53
N GLU A 72 3.71 22.96 -16.17
CA GLU A 72 3.21 24.32 -16.38
C GLU A 72 2.81 24.98 -15.05
N VAL A 73 2.11 24.25 -14.16
CA VAL A 73 1.77 24.74 -12.82
C VAL A 73 3.04 25.02 -12.02
N ASN A 74 4.02 24.11 -12.07
CA ASN A 74 5.30 24.31 -11.39
C ASN A 74 6.12 25.45 -12.00
N ALA A 75 6.07 25.69 -13.32
CA ALA A 75 6.72 26.83 -13.96
C ALA A 75 6.06 28.16 -13.59
N VAL A 76 4.73 28.18 -13.51
CA VAL A 76 3.95 29.34 -13.02
C VAL A 76 4.25 29.63 -11.55
N VAL A 77 4.46 28.59 -10.73
CA VAL A 77 4.85 28.74 -9.32
C VAL A 77 6.35 29.12 -9.21
N ALA A 78 7.25 28.45 -9.91
CA ALA A 78 8.70 28.73 -9.86
C ALA A 78 9.03 30.13 -10.36
N SER A 79 8.44 30.58 -11.46
CA SER A 79 8.62 31.94 -11.97
C SER A 79 8.15 33.02 -10.99
N LYS A 80 7.23 32.68 -10.07
CA LYS A 80 6.56 33.64 -9.19
C LYS A 80 6.99 33.59 -7.73
N TYR A 81 7.54 32.47 -7.26
CA TYR A 81 7.89 32.22 -5.84
C TYR A 81 9.38 31.93 -5.57
N THR A 82 10.23 31.78 -6.61
CA THR A 82 11.68 31.52 -6.45
C THR A 82 12.43 32.63 -5.70
N THR A 83 11.82 33.80 -5.52
CA THR A 83 12.49 34.94 -4.87
C THR A 83 12.49 34.94 -3.34
N ILE A 84 11.66 34.15 -2.63
CA ILE A 84 11.49 34.37 -1.17
C ILE A 84 11.69 33.13 -0.28
N ASN A 85 11.29 31.90 -0.63
CA ASN A 85 11.63 30.70 0.16
C ASN A 85 11.29 29.40 -0.59
N PRO A 86 12.25 28.50 -0.89
CA PRO A 86 12.00 27.27 -1.64
C PRO A 86 11.02 26.30 -0.96
N THR A 87 10.89 26.32 0.38
CA THR A 87 9.96 25.42 1.10
C THR A 87 8.51 25.87 1.03
N GLN A 88 8.24 27.18 0.97
CA GLN A 88 6.88 27.72 0.79
C GLN A 88 6.41 27.57 -0.65
N ALA A 89 7.31 27.71 -1.62
CA ALA A 89 7.01 27.46 -3.03
C ALA A 89 6.57 26.01 -3.26
N ALA A 90 7.23 25.04 -2.62
CA ALA A 90 6.87 23.62 -2.71
C ALA A 90 5.48 23.33 -2.11
N MET A 91 5.15 23.89 -0.94
CA MET A 91 3.81 23.69 -0.34
C MET A 91 2.69 24.33 -1.16
N ILE A 92 2.93 25.51 -1.75
CA ILE A 92 1.95 26.17 -2.62
C ILE A 92 1.76 25.39 -3.93
N ALA A 93 2.85 24.87 -4.50
CA ALA A 93 2.79 24.00 -5.68
C ALA A 93 1.96 22.74 -5.39
N GLU A 94 2.20 22.09 -4.25
CA GLU A 94 1.47 20.89 -3.84
C GLU A 94 -0.03 21.19 -3.63
N GLN A 95 -0.35 22.27 -2.94
CA GLN A 95 -1.73 22.70 -2.74
C GLN A 95 -2.43 23.02 -4.06
N ALA A 96 -1.75 23.68 -5.00
CA ALA A 96 -2.30 23.98 -6.32
C ALA A 96 -2.56 22.68 -7.10
N ASN A 97 -1.60 21.75 -7.13
CA ASN A 97 -1.73 20.46 -7.80
C ASN A 97 -2.87 19.62 -7.21
N ALA A 98 -3.04 19.62 -5.89
CA ALA A 98 -4.13 18.94 -5.22
C ALA A 98 -5.51 19.53 -5.59
N GLN A 99 -5.63 20.86 -5.61
CA GLN A 99 -6.88 21.54 -6.02
C GLN A 99 -7.22 21.29 -7.49
N VAL A 100 -6.22 21.31 -8.38
CA VAL A 100 -6.39 20.95 -9.79
C VAL A 100 -6.91 19.52 -9.92
N SER A 101 -6.27 18.58 -9.24
CA SER A 101 -6.62 17.15 -9.31
C SER A 101 -8.03 16.90 -8.79
N MET A 102 -8.43 17.58 -7.71
CA MET A 102 -9.78 17.54 -7.17
C MET A 102 -10.81 18.10 -8.16
N ALA A 103 -10.51 19.23 -8.82
CA ALA A 103 -11.41 19.82 -9.82
C ALA A 103 -11.57 18.92 -11.05
N VAL A 104 -10.48 18.29 -11.52
CA VAL A 104 -10.52 17.31 -12.61
C VAL A 104 -11.32 16.08 -12.22
N ALA A 105 -11.11 15.54 -11.02
CA ALA A 105 -11.86 14.38 -10.52
C ALA A 105 -13.36 14.69 -10.44
N LYS A 106 -13.73 15.86 -9.91
CA LYS A 106 -15.13 16.29 -9.81
C LYS A 106 -15.78 16.49 -11.18
N ALA A 107 -15.09 17.13 -12.13
CA ALA A 107 -15.58 17.29 -13.49
C ALA A 107 -15.76 15.94 -14.21
N SER A 108 -14.86 15.00 -13.96
CA SER A 108 -14.95 13.64 -14.48
C SER A 108 -16.15 12.88 -13.89
N GLU A 109 -16.37 13.00 -12.58
CA GLU A 109 -17.54 12.42 -11.91
C GLU A 109 -18.85 12.98 -12.47
N GLU A 110 -18.96 14.30 -12.62
CA GLU A 110 -20.14 14.96 -13.19
C GLU A 110 -20.41 14.51 -14.63
N ALA A 111 -19.35 14.38 -15.45
CA ALA A 111 -19.47 13.87 -16.82
C ALA A 111 -19.93 12.40 -16.87
N ILE A 112 -19.43 11.55 -15.96
CA ILE A 112 -19.83 10.15 -15.86
C ILE A 112 -21.28 10.04 -15.38
N GLN A 113 -21.68 10.83 -14.39
CA GLN A 113 -23.06 10.89 -13.88
C GLN A 113 -24.04 11.33 -14.98
N ALA A 114 -23.69 12.36 -15.77
CA ALA A 114 -24.51 12.82 -16.88
C ALA A 114 -24.73 11.72 -17.92
N ARG A 115 -23.67 11.00 -18.31
CA ARG A 115 -23.78 9.85 -19.22
C ARG A 115 -24.60 8.70 -18.63
N LYS A 116 -24.46 8.43 -17.33
CA LYS A 116 -25.25 7.40 -16.65
C LYS A 116 -26.73 7.72 -16.70
N ALA A 117 -27.11 8.97 -16.41
CA ALA A 117 -28.50 9.43 -16.47
C ALA A 117 -29.06 9.37 -17.90
N GLU A 118 -28.27 9.75 -18.91
CA GLU A 118 -28.65 9.62 -20.33
C GLU A 118 -28.91 8.15 -20.70
N LYS A 119 -28.02 7.24 -20.29
CA LYS A 119 -28.17 5.80 -20.51
C LYS A 119 -29.33 5.19 -19.73
N GLU A 120 -29.55 5.59 -18.49
CA GLU A 120 -30.72 5.16 -17.71
C GLU A 120 -32.02 5.58 -18.38
N LYS A 121 -32.06 6.78 -18.98
CA LYS A 121 -33.22 7.25 -19.75
C LYS A 121 -33.41 6.49 -21.06
N GLU A 122 -32.33 6.09 -21.74
CA GLU A 122 -32.43 5.15 -22.88
C GLU A 122 -32.97 3.78 -22.43
N LEU A 123 -32.65 3.35 -21.21
CA LEU A 123 -33.11 2.09 -20.63
C LEU A 123 -34.54 2.15 -20.09
N GLU A 124 -35.12 3.33 -19.83
CA GLU A 124 -36.55 3.47 -19.47
C GLU A 124 -37.49 2.96 -20.58
N GLY A 125 -37.03 2.93 -21.83
CA GLY A 125 -37.76 2.35 -22.96
C GLY A 125 -37.57 0.85 -23.14
N PHE A 126 -36.70 0.20 -22.37
CA PHE A 126 -36.43 -1.24 -22.49
C PHE A 126 -37.43 -2.07 -21.66
N PRO A 127 -37.98 -3.17 -22.20
CA PRO A 127 -38.82 -4.07 -21.43
C PRO A 127 -38.07 -4.61 -20.21
N LYS A 128 -38.73 -4.66 -19.05
CA LYS A 128 -38.16 -5.17 -17.77
C LYS A 128 -37.51 -6.55 -17.94
N ASP A 129 -38.11 -7.39 -18.79
CA ASP A 129 -37.63 -8.74 -19.09
C ASP A 129 -36.24 -8.77 -19.73
N VAL A 130 -35.88 -7.76 -20.54
CA VAL A 130 -34.56 -7.67 -21.17
C VAL A 130 -33.49 -7.27 -20.16
N LEU A 131 -33.83 -6.37 -19.22
CA LEU A 131 -32.94 -6.01 -18.12
C LEU A 131 -32.70 -7.21 -17.19
N GLU A 132 -33.75 -7.97 -16.89
CA GLU A 132 -33.66 -9.21 -16.11
C GLU A 132 -32.78 -10.24 -16.81
N TYR A 133 -32.97 -10.46 -18.11
CA TYR A 133 -32.13 -11.34 -18.93
C TYR A 133 -30.65 -10.92 -18.90
N LEU A 134 -30.34 -9.63 -19.10
CA LEU A 134 -28.95 -9.14 -19.09
C LEU A 134 -28.29 -9.29 -17.71
N ASN A 135 -29.05 -9.08 -16.63
CA ASN A 135 -28.56 -9.32 -15.28
C ASN A 135 -28.29 -10.80 -15.04
N LEU A 136 -29.19 -11.68 -15.49
CA LEU A 136 -29.01 -13.12 -15.39
C LEU A 136 -27.79 -13.58 -16.20
N GLN A 137 -27.63 -13.08 -17.42
CA GLN A 137 -26.47 -13.36 -18.27
C GLN A 137 -25.15 -12.94 -17.63
N ARG A 138 -25.13 -11.75 -16.98
CA ARG A 138 -23.96 -11.28 -16.24
C ARG A 138 -23.66 -12.19 -15.04
N ASP A 139 -24.68 -12.56 -14.27
CA ASP A 139 -24.54 -13.46 -13.11
C ASP A 139 -24.03 -14.85 -13.54
N THR A 140 -24.55 -15.40 -14.64
CA THR A 140 -24.05 -16.68 -15.18
C THR A 140 -22.59 -16.59 -15.59
N GLY A 141 -22.17 -15.50 -16.25
CA GLY A 141 -20.78 -15.31 -16.67
C GLY A 141 -19.81 -15.20 -15.48
N ILE A 142 -20.21 -14.48 -14.42
CA ILE A 142 -19.42 -14.38 -13.18
C ILE A 142 -19.27 -15.77 -12.53
N LYS A 143 -20.37 -16.52 -12.42
CA LYS A 143 -20.36 -17.87 -11.83
C LYS A 143 -19.51 -18.85 -12.64
N GLU A 144 -19.58 -18.79 -13.96
CA GLU A 144 -18.76 -19.62 -14.85
C GLU A 144 -17.26 -19.30 -14.68
N GLN A 145 -16.89 -18.03 -14.60
CA GLN A 145 -15.51 -17.61 -14.36
C GLN A 145 -15.00 -18.04 -12.98
N ILE A 146 -15.83 -17.90 -11.93
CA ILE A 146 -15.49 -18.37 -10.58
C ILE A 146 -15.29 -19.89 -10.57
N TYR A 147 -16.22 -20.64 -11.19
CA TYR A 147 -16.14 -22.09 -11.30
C TYR A 147 -14.85 -22.54 -12.01
N THR A 148 -14.54 -21.92 -13.15
CA THR A 148 -13.34 -22.21 -13.92
C THR A 148 -12.06 -21.93 -13.10
N ASN A 149 -12.02 -20.80 -12.40
CA ASN A 149 -10.90 -20.46 -11.53
C ASN A 149 -10.75 -21.44 -10.34
N LEU A 150 -11.86 -21.85 -9.72
CA LEU A 150 -11.83 -22.81 -8.62
C LEU A 150 -11.33 -24.18 -9.08
N ILE A 151 -11.78 -24.67 -10.23
CA ILE A 151 -11.26 -25.92 -10.82
C ILE A 151 -9.78 -25.79 -11.10
N LYS A 152 -9.35 -24.70 -11.72
CA LYS A 152 -7.95 -24.46 -12.02
C LYS A 152 -7.10 -24.50 -10.75
N GLN A 153 -7.52 -23.81 -9.69
CA GLN A 153 -6.83 -23.83 -8.40
C GLN A 153 -6.82 -25.23 -7.75
N ALA A 154 -7.91 -25.98 -7.86
CA ALA A 154 -7.98 -27.33 -7.33
C ALA A 154 -6.99 -28.28 -8.03
N GLU A 155 -6.90 -28.23 -9.36
CA GLU A 155 -5.94 -29.02 -10.13
C GLU A 155 -4.48 -28.56 -9.88
N GLU A 156 -4.23 -27.25 -9.77
CA GLU A 156 -2.92 -26.72 -9.40
C GLU A 156 -2.49 -27.18 -8.00
N ASN A 157 -3.41 -27.21 -7.03
CA ASN A 157 -3.11 -27.68 -5.68
C ASN A 157 -2.84 -29.18 -5.63
N LYS A 158 -3.61 -30.01 -6.35
CA LYS A 158 -3.31 -31.45 -6.49
C LYS A 158 -1.91 -31.68 -7.06
N LEU A 159 -1.52 -30.90 -8.07
CA LEU A 159 -0.19 -30.98 -8.66
C LEU A 159 0.90 -30.60 -7.64
N LYS A 160 0.68 -29.53 -6.85
CA LYS A 160 1.62 -29.13 -5.78
C LYS A 160 1.74 -30.18 -4.68
N GLU A 161 0.63 -30.76 -4.22
CA GLU A 161 0.66 -31.85 -3.23
C GLU A 161 1.46 -33.06 -3.75
N ALA A 162 1.27 -33.42 -5.02
CA ALA A 162 2.03 -34.48 -5.66
C ALA A 162 3.53 -34.15 -5.80
N MET A 163 3.89 -32.87 -5.97
CA MET A 163 5.28 -32.40 -6.02
C MET A 163 5.94 -32.35 -4.64
N GLU A 164 5.27 -31.84 -3.61
CA GLU A 164 5.81 -31.74 -2.24
C GLU A 164 6.05 -33.12 -1.60
N SER A 165 5.33 -34.17 -2.03
CA SER A 165 5.52 -35.53 -1.50
C SER A 165 6.78 -36.25 -2.03
N MET A 166 7.61 -35.65 -2.90
CA MET A 166 8.71 -36.37 -3.57
C MET A 166 10.13 -35.89 -3.25
N ASP A 167 10.33 -34.99 -2.29
CA ASP A 167 11.69 -34.52 -1.92
C ASP A 167 11.98 -34.70 -0.42
N ILE A 168 12.30 -35.94 -0.02
CA ILE A 168 13.01 -36.20 1.24
C ILE A 168 14.48 -36.41 0.87
N GLN A 169 15.22 -35.33 0.64
CA GLN A 169 16.68 -35.38 0.65
C GLN A 169 17.18 -35.33 2.10
N ILE A 170 17.91 -36.37 2.52
CA ILE A 170 18.63 -36.35 3.80
C ILE A 170 19.82 -35.40 3.63
N VAL A 171 19.68 -34.14 4.07
CA VAL A 171 20.71 -33.09 3.93
C VAL A 171 21.84 -33.25 4.94
N ASP A 172 21.59 -33.89 6.10
CA ASP A 172 22.61 -34.10 7.12
C ASP A 172 22.40 -35.45 7.81
N MET A 173 23.45 -36.28 7.86
CA MET A 173 23.39 -37.57 8.55
C MET A 173 23.45 -37.30 10.06
N ALA A 174 22.60 -37.96 10.83
CA ALA A 174 22.58 -37.81 12.29
C ALA A 174 23.98 -38.09 12.87
N ASN A 175 24.60 -37.07 13.47
CA ASN A 175 25.87 -37.25 14.16
C ASN A 175 25.62 -38.01 15.47
N LEU A 176 26.45 -39.01 15.79
CA LEU A 176 26.29 -39.78 17.02
C LEU A 176 26.48 -38.84 18.24
N PRO A 177 25.73 -39.03 19.34
CA PRO A 177 25.93 -38.25 20.56
C PRO A 177 27.37 -38.44 21.06
N ASP A 178 28.07 -37.35 21.39
CA ASP A 178 29.40 -37.42 21.99
C ASP A 178 29.37 -38.20 23.32
N GLU A 179 29.66 -39.51 23.28
CA GLU A 179 29.65 -40.42 24.43
C GLU A 179 30.58 -39.94 25.57
N ASP A 180 31.68 -39.28 25.19
CA ASP A 180 32.69 -38.78 26.12
C ASP A 180 32.21 -37.56 26.94
N ARG A 181 31.15 -36.88 26.51
CA ARG A 181 30.63 -35.66 27.16
C ARG A 181 29.10 -35.67 27.25
N PRO A 182 28.51 -36.57 28.07
CA PRO A 182 27.07 -36.59 28.24
C PRO A 182 26.59 -35.26 28.84
N ALA A 183 25.57 -34.65 28.22
CA ALA A 183 24.98 -33.39 28.69
C ALA A 183 24.44 -33.49 30.14
N PHE A 184 24.03 -34.69 30.55
CA PHE A 184 23.54 -35.02 31.88
C PHE A 184 23.75 -36.53 32.17
N PRO A 185 24.02 -36.98 33.41
CA PRO A 185 24.35 -36.22 34.62
C PRO A 185 25.84 -35.89 34.74
N LYS A 186 26.16 -34.68 35.22
CA LYS A 186 27.55 -34.23 35.47
C LYS A 186 28.09 -34.88 36.75
N LYS A 187 28.58 -36.12 36.64
CA LYS A 187 29.05 -36.96 37.77
C LYS A 187 30.02 -36.22 38.70
N ILE A 188 30.97 -35.46 38.14
CA ILE A 188 31.96 -34.68 38.91
C ILE A 188 31.30 -33.60 39.76
N LEU A 189 30.34 -32.87 39.20
CA LEU A 189 29.65 -31.77 39.89
C LEU A 189 28.78 -32.32 41.04
N ILE A 190 28.08 -33.42 40.81
CA ILE A 190 27.25 -34.09 41.82
C ILE A 190 28.13 -34.65 42.95
N ALA A 191 29.25 -35.29 42.64
CA ALA A 191 30.19 -35.81 43.64
C ALA A 191 30.78 -34.68 44.51
N ALA A 192 31.17 -33.56 43.90
CA ALA A 192 31.67 -32.39 44.62
C ALA A 192 30.61 -31.81 45.57
N LEU A 193 29.36 -31.69 45.12
CA LEU A 193 28.27 -31.19 45.95
C LEU A 193 27.98 -32.14 47.14
N GLY A 194 27.96 -33.45 46.88
CA GLY A 194 27.74 -34.47 47.91
C GLY A 194 28.84 -34.47 48.98
N MET A 195 30.10 -34.31 48.58
CA MET A 195 31.23 -34.20 49.50
C MET A 195 31.09 -32.97 50.41
N ILE A 196 30.74 -31.81 49.85
CA ILE A 196 30.55 -30.57 50.62
C ILE A 196 29.42 -30.73 51.65
N ILE A 197 28.27 -31.25 51.22
CA ILE A 197 27.11 -31.45 52.09
C ILE A 197 27.43 -32.49 53.18
N GLY A 198 28.10 -33.59 52.82
CA GLY A 198 28.51 -34.63 53.78
C GLY A 198 29.46 -34.10 54.85
N SER A 199 30.46 -33.31 54.45
CA SER A 199 31.37 -32.65 55.39
C SER A 199 30.63 -31.69 56.32
N LEU A 200 29.71 -30.87 55.81
CA LEU A 200 28.92 -29.96 56.64
C LEU A 200 28.07 -30.70 57.68
N ILE A 201 27.38 -31.77 57.28
CA ILE A 201 26.57 -32.58 58.20
C ILE A 201 27.46 -33.26 59.26
N GLY A 202 28.61 -33.81 58.85
CA GLY A 202 29.57 -34.42 59.77
C GLY A 202 30.09 -33.43 60.82
N PHE A 203 30.47 -32.22 60.40
CA PHE A 203 30.89 -31.15 61.31
C PHE A 203 29.76 -30.74 62.26
N CYS A 204 28.55 -30.53 61.75
CA CYS A 204 27.40 -30.18 62.59
C CYS A 204 27.09 -31.27 63.63
N TYR A 205 27.17 -32.55 63.26
CA TYR A 205 26.92 -33.65 64.18
C TYR A 205 28.02 -33.77 65.26
N SER A 206 29.29 -33.70 64.86
CA SER A 206 30.43 -33.71 65.78
C SER A 206 30.36 -32.54 66.77
N PHE A 207 30.07 -31.33 66.29
CA PHE A 207 29.88 -30.15 67.14
C PHE A 207 28.72 -30.31 68.13
N LYS A 208 27.59 -30.88 67.68
CA LYS A 208 26.44 -31.15 68.56
C LYS A 208 26.79 -32.18 69.64
N LEU A 209 27.57 -33.21 69.31
CA LEU A 209 28.02 -34.22 70.26
C LEU A 209 28.98 -33.61 71.28
N TYR A 210 29.98 -32.86 70.82
CA TYR A 210 30.93 -32.13 71.67
C TYR A 210 30.21 -31.22 72.68
N ARG A 211 29.24 -30.42 72.22
CA ARG A 211 28.46 -29.52 73.09
C ARG A 211 27.53 -30.25 74.07
N LYS A 212 27.25 -31.53 73.85
CA LYS A 212 26.46 -32.37 74.77
C LYS A 212 27.32 -32.96 75.88
N GLU A 213 28.58 -33.28 75.58
CA GLU A 213 29.55 -33.75 76.58
C GLU A 213 29.98 -32.63 77.53
N GLU A 214 30.13 -31.39 77.04
CA GLU A 214 30.48 -30.23 77.87
C GLU A 214 29.35 -29.77 78.83
N LYS A 215 28.13 -30.32 78.70
CA LYS A 215 26.97 -30.02 79.56
C LYS A 215 26.57 -31.17 80.50
N LYS A 216 27.42 -32.19 80.65
CA LYS A 216 27.30 -33.26 81.65
C LYS A 216 28.44 -33.16 82.65
#